data_AF-A0AA96R0W4-F1
#
_entry.id   AF-A0AA96R0W4-F1
#
_cell.length_a   1.000
_cell.length_b   1.000
_cell.length_c   1.000
_cell.angle_alpha   90.00
_cell.angle_beta   90.00
_cell.angle_gamma   90.00
#
_symmetry.space_group_name_H-M   'P 1'
#
loop_
_entity.id
_entity.type
_entity.pdbx_description
1 polymer ?
#
loop_
_entity_poly.entity_id
_entity_poly.type
_entity_poly.pdbx_seq_one_letter_code
_entity_poly.pdbx_strand_id
1 'polypeptide(L)'
;MGRYLVAAGLVTGAVLAGAPVAQAGPQHHGTNPATTGCANGSTAIASRPVTDAYGAHVTDVEVRYSASCGTNWIRLYNPVPGTTAYKSIRAQGGDWLPVEADGGTVWSYSMQVYAPGSTCIEFSVMIQGPGYQADTGPYSIVIC
;
A
#
# COMPACT_ATOMS: atom_id res chain seq x y z
N MET A 1 38.39 -46.05 -36.62
CA MET A 1 37.44 -45.20 -37.38
C MET A 1 36.49 -44.56 -36.38
N GLY A 2 36.81 -43.35 -35.92
CA GLY A 2 36.04 -42.63 -34.91
C GLY A 2 34.88 -41.86 -35.54
N ARG A 3 33.70 -41.91 -34.91
CA ARG A 3 32.53 -41.10 -35.27
C ARG A 3 32.16 -40.27 -34.04
N TYR A 4 32.49 -38.98 -34.08
CA TYR A 4 31.93 -37.97 -33.19
C TYR A 4 30.75 -37.33 -33.91
N LEU A 5 29.56 -37.33 -33.30
CA LEU A 5 28.44 -36.51 -33.77
C LEU A 5 28.18 -35.41 -32.73
N VAL A 6 28.08 -34.21 -33.28
CA VAL A 6 28.08 -32.90 -32.63
C VAL A 6 26.74 -32.62 -31.97
N ALA A 7 26.75 -32.22 -30.69
CA ALA A 7 25.59 -31.72 -29.98
C ALA A 7 25.36 -30.24 -30.32
N ALA A 8 24.23 -29.92 -30.97
CA ALA A 8 23.79 -28.54 -31.17
C ALA A 8 22.94 -28.10 -29.97
N GLY A 9 23.54 -27.34 -29.05
CA GLY A 9 22.83 -26.72 -27.92
C GLY A 9 22.11 -25.45 -28.37
N LEU A 10 20.79 -25.43 -28.28
CA LEU A 10 19.97 -24.23 -28.40
C LEU A 10 20.08 -23.42 -27.09
N VAL A 11 20.76 -22.28 -27.12
CA VAL A 11 20.79 -21.33 -26.00
C VAL A 11 19.57 -20.43 -26.10
N THR A 12 18.54 -20.71 -25.32
CA THR A 12 17.39 -19.80 -25.17
C THR A 12 17.79 -18.70 -24.17
N GLY A 13 18.21 -17.54 -24.68
CA GLY A 13 18.47 -16.36 -23.87
C GLY A 13 17.16 -15.81 -23.30
N ALA A 14 16.95 -15.97 -22.00
CA ALA A 14 15.87 -15.29 -21.29
C ALA A 14 16.20 -13.79 -21.19
N VAL A 15 15.48 -12.96 -21.93
CA VAL A 15 15.54 -11.50 -21.79
C VAL A 15 14.83 -11.16 -20.48
N LEU A 16 15.60 -10.93 -19.41
CA LEU A 16 15.10 -10.32 -18.18
C LEU A 16 14.74 -8.87 -18.50
N ALA A 17 13.47 -8.63 -18.83
CA ALA A 17 12.93 -7.28 -18.84
C ALA A 17 13.01 -6.75 -17.39
N GLY A 18 14.01 -5.92 -17.12
CA GLY A 18 14.13 -5.22 -15.85
C GLY A 18 12.89 -4.35 -15.66
N ALA A 19 12.16 -4.56 -14.56
CA ALA A 19 11.11 -3.64 -14.16
C ALA A 19 11.68 -2.22 -14.10
N PRO A 20 10.94 -1.19 -14.53
CA PRO A 20 11.42 0.19 -14.42
C PRO A 20 11.81 0.47 -12.97
N VAL A 21 13.00 1.02 -12.76
CA VAL A 21 13.39 1.54 -11.45
C VAL A 21 12.40 2.63 -11.08
N ALA A 22 11.60 2.39 -10.04
CA ALA A 22 10.72 3.42 -9.53
C ALA A 22 11.58 4.59 -9.07
N GLN A 23 11.29 5.80 -9.56
CA GLN A 23 12.05 6.99 -9.23
C GLN A 23 11.54 7.54 -7.90
N ALA A 24 12.39 7.66 -6.90
CA ALA A 24 11.99 8.30 -5.64
C ALA A 24 11.69 9.77 -5.89
N GLY A 25 10.50 10.24 -5.50
CA GLY A 25 10.26 11.67 -5.54
C GLY A 25 8.81 12.13 -5.44
N PRO A 26 8.63 13.47 -5.37
CA PRO A 26 7.34 14.12 -5.21
C PRO A 26 6.34 13.81 -6.32
N GLN A 27 6.79 13.39 -7.51
CA GLN A 27 5.93 13.06 -8.65
C GLN A 27 4.95 11.93 -8.37
N HIS A 28 5.18 11.10 -7.35
CA HIS A 28 4.26 10.04 -6.96
C HIS A 28 3.30 10.46 -5.84
N HIS A 29 3.44 11.65 -5.27
CA HIS A 29 2.49 12.14 -4.28
C HIS A 29 1.07 12.20 -4.88
N GLY A 30 0.06 11.70 -4.16
CA GLY A 30 -1.33 11.70 -4.61
C GLY A 30 -1.66 10.66 -5.68
N THR A 31 -0.82 9.64 -5.86
CA THR A 31 -1.03 8.58 -6.86
C THR A 31 -1.27 7.21 -6.21
N ASN A 32 -1.76 6.24 -6.98
CA ASN A 32 -2.02 4.89 -6.47
C ASN A 32 -0.70 4.07 -6.45
N PRO A 33 -0.28 3.52 -5.30
CA PRO A 33 0.97 2.77 -5.18
C PRO A 33 1.02 1.48 -6.00
N ALA A 34 -0.13 0.91 -6.35
CA ALA A 34 -0.22 -0.30 -7.17
C ALA A 34 0.03 -0.01 -8.66
N THR A 35 -0.27 1.20 -9.14
CA THR A 35 -0.13 1.55 -10.57
C THR A 35 1.20 2.21 -10.89
N THR A 36 1.90 2.75 -9.90
CA THR A 36 3.19 3.45 -10.04
C THR A 36 4.40 2.53 -9.92
N GLY A 37 4.20 1.29 -9.45
CA GLY A 37 5.26 0.37 -9.09
C GLY A 37 5.87 0.62 -7.71
N CYS A 38 5.43 1.66 -6.98
CA CYS A 38 5.95 1.98 -5.65
C CYS A 38 5.66 0.90 -4.61
N ALA A 39 4.60 0.11 -4.80
CA ALA A 39 4.30 -1.03 -3.96
C ALA A 39 5.39 -2.13 -3.99
N ASN A 40 6.15 -2.24 -5.09
CA ASN A 40 7.17 -3.28 -5.25
C ASN A 40 8.36 -3.04 -4.31
N GLY A 41 8.66 -4.02 -3.46
CA GLY A 41 9.75 -3.92 -2.49
C GLY A 41 9.46 -2.99 -1.31
N SER A 42 8.20 -2.54 -1.15
CA SER A 42 7.79 -1.78 0.03
C SER A 42 7.85 -2.62 1.31
N THR A 43 7.93 -1.95 2.45
CA THR A 43 7.93 -2.58 3.78
C THR A 43 6.82 -2.00 4.65
N ALA A 44 6.29 -2.79 5.58
CA ALA A 44 5.42 -2.28 6.63
C ALA A 44 6.30 -1.63 7.70
N ILE A 45 6.04 -0.36 8.01
CA ILE A 45 6.78 0.41 9.03
C ILE A 45 5.99 0.57 10.32
N ALA A 46 4.67 0.41 10.26
CA ALA A 46 3.80 0.37 11.43
C ALA A 46 2.53 -0.43 11.13
N SER A 47 1.88 -0.90 12.19
CA SER A 47 0.54 -1.49 12.14
C SER A 47 -0.33 -0.90 13.24
N ARG A 48 -1.62 -0.71 12.97
CA ARG A 48 -2.61 -0.23 13.95
C ARG A 48 -3.89 -1.04 13.84
N PRO A 49 -4.53 -1.39 14.97
CA PRO A 49 -5.80 -2.10 14.94
C PRO A 49 -6.91 -1.20 14.42
N VAL A 50 -7.82 -1.78 13.65
CA VAL A 50 -9.15 -1.24 13.35
C VAL A 50 -10.13 -1.97 14.25
N THR A 51 -10.88 -1.24 15.05
CA THR A 51 -11.86 -1.79 16.00
C THR A 51 -13.26 -1.32 15.67
N ASP A 52 -14.26 -2.14 15.95
CA ASP A 52 -15.66 -1.74 15.85
C ASP A 52 -16.08 -0.80 16.98
N ALA A 53 -17.34 -0.34 16.93
CA ALA A 53 -17.92 0.54 17.95
C ALA A 53 -17.95 -0.05 19.38
N TYR A 54 -17.74 -1.37 19.52
CA TYR A 54 -17.68 -2.07 20.81
C TYR A 54 -16.24 -2.35 21.24
N GLY A 55 -15.24 -1.89 20.47
CA GLY A 55 -13.83 -2.10 20.73
C GLY A 55 -13.31 -3.48 20.31
N ALA A 56 -14.11 -4.27 19.58
CA ALA A 56 -13.67 -5.56 19.07
C ALA A 56 -12.72 -5.36 17.88
N HIS A 57 -11.63 -6.14 17.84
CA HIS A 57 -10.69 -6.12 16.70
C HIS A 57 -11.36 -6.64 15.43
N VAL A 58 -11.21 -5.89 14.34
CA VAL A 58 -11.77 -6.21 13.03
C VAL A 58 -10.67 -6.59 12.05
N THR A 59 -9.64 -5.76 11.95
CA THR A 59 -8.51 -5.94 11.04
C THR A 59 -7.35 -5.05 11.49
N ASP A 60 -6.22 -5.14 10.81
CA ASP A 60 -5.10 -4.23 11.01
C ASP A 60 -4.87 -3.38 9.76
N VAL A 61 -4.57 -2.10 9.96
CA VAL A 61 -4.04 -1.24 8.91
C VAL A 61 -2.52 -1.24 8.98
N GLU A 62 -1.89 -1.59 7.86
CA GLU A 62 -0.45 -1.51 7.69
C GLU A 62 -0.09 -0.16 7.06
N VAL A 63 0.86 0.53 7.68
CA VAL A 63 1.55 1.68 7.09
C VAL A 63 2.73 1.14 6.29
N ARG A 64 2.75 1.43 4.99
CA ARG A 64 3.74 0.95 4.03
C ARG A 64 4.65 2.09 3.63
N TYR A 65 5.94 1.81 3.51
CA TYR A 65 6.94 2.72 2.96
C TYR A 65 7.66 2.08 1.78
N SER A 66 7.95 2.88 0.76
CA SER A 66 8.78 2.49 -0.37
C SER A 66 10.03 3.34 -0.41
N ALA A 67 11.19 2.72 -0.13
CA ALA A 67 12.47 3.41 -0.20
C ALA A 67 12.82 3.86 -1.63
N SER A 68 12.38 3.10 -2.63
CA SER A 68 12.58 3.45 -4.05
C SER A 68 11.67 4.58 -4.52
N CYS A 69 10.54 4.83 -3.85
CA CYS A 69 9.65 5.96 -4.19
C CYS A 69 9.72 7.15 -3.22
N GLY A 70 10.27 6.96 -2.02
CA GLY A 70 10.25 7.95 -0.94
C GLY A 70 8.83 8.25 -0.44
N THR A 71 7.90 7.31 -0.60
CA THR A 71 6.48 7.51 -0.31
C THR A 71 5.94 6.52 0.69
N ASN A 72 4.87 6.94 1.37
CA ASN A 72 4.11 6.16 2.33
C ASN A 72 2.66 6.01 1.88
N TRP A 73 2.00 4.92 2.26
CA TRP A 73 0.56 4.76 2.12
C TRP A 73 0.06 3.79 3.19
N ILE A 74 -1.25 3.70 3.35
CA ILE A 74 -1.86 2.68 4.20
C ILE A 74 -2.51 1.60 3.36
N ARG A 75 -2.55 0.38 3.89
CA ARG A 75 -3.33 -0.72 3.32
C ARG A 75 -4.01 -1.53 4.42
N LEU A 76 -5.16 -2.09 4.11
CA LEU A 76 -5.85 -3.04 4.98
C LEU A 76 -6.64 -4.05 4.15
N TYR A 77 -6.93 -5.18 4.78
CA TYR A 77 -7.98 -6.09 4.31
C TYR A 77 -9.30 -5.70 4.98
N ASN A 78 -10.35 -5.48 4.20
CA ASN A 78 -11.70 -5.37 4.74
C ASN A 78 -12.32 -6.77 4.86
N PRO A 79 -12.58 -7.31 6.06
CA PRO A 79 -13.16 -8.63 6.23
C PRO A 79 -14.69 -8.61 6.23
N VAL A 80 -15.34 -7.45 6.25
CA VAL A 80 -16.78 -7.34 6.57
C VAL A 80 -17.63 -7.20 5.30
N PRO A 81 -18.46 -8.20 4.96
CA PRO A 81 -19.31 -8.12 3.78
C PRO A 81 -20.30 -6.95 3.85
N GLY A 82 -20.62 -6.35 2.69
CA GLY A 82 -21.59 -5.25 2.60
C GLY A 82 -21.10 -3.90 3.16
N THR A 83 -19.80 -3.77 3.41
CA THR A 83 -19.16 -2.53 3.88
C THR A 83 -18.18 -1.96 2.86
N THR A 84 -17.80 -0.70 3.07
CA THR A 84 -16.79 0.03 2.31
C THR A 84 -15.67 0.47 3.24
N ALA A 85 -14.43 0.26 2.82
CA ALA A 85 -13.25 0.79 3.48
C ALA A 85 -12.90 2.17 2.90
N TYR A 86 -12.99 3.21 3.72
CA TYR A 86 -12.56 4.57 3.45
C TYR A 86 -11.17 4.81 4.04
N LYS A 87 -10.26 5.38 3.25
CA LYS A 87 -8.86 5.58 3.64
C LYS A 87 -8.40 6.96 3.18
N SER A 88 -7.72 7.69 4.04
CA SER A 88 -7.05 8.94 3.67
C SER A 88 -5.72 9.07 4.40
N ILE A 89 -4.80 9.81 3.81
CA ILE A 89 -3.44 10.00 4.33
C ILE A 89 -2.89 11.36 3.90
N ARG A 90 -1.99 11.91 4.71
CA ARG A 90 -1.19 13.10 4.42
C ARG A 90 0.20 13.03 5.05
N ALA A 91 1.08 13.90 4.61
CA ALA A 91 2.26 14.25 5.39
C ALA A 91 1.80 15.15 6.54
N GLN A 92 2.39 15.03 7.71
CA GLN A 92 1.99 15.82 8.87
C GLN A 92 2.14 17.32 8.56
N GLY A 93 1.06 18.08 8.77
CA GLY A 93 1.00 19.51 8.43
C GLY A 93 0.71 19.84 6.96
N GLY A 94 0.58 18.82 6.09
CA GLY A 94 0.14 18.98 4.71
C GLY A 94 -1.39 18.84 4.52
N ASP A 95 -1.80 18.90 3.27
CA ASP A 95 -3.18 18.68 2.86
C ASP A 95 -3.52 17.18 2.84
N TRP A 96 -4.78 16.87 3.17
CA TRP A 96 -5.32 15.52 3.02
C TRP A 96 -5.43 15.16 1.54
N LEU A 97 -4.92 13.98 1.18
CA LEU A 97 -5.17 13.40 -0.13
C LEU A 97 -6.63 12.96 -0.25
N PRO A 98 -7.16 12.83 -1.48
CA PRO A 98 -8.50 12.32 -1.72
C PRO A 98 -8.75 11.01 -0.96
N VAL A 99 -9.98 10.86 -0.46
CA VAL A 99 -10.41 9.65 0.23
C VAL A 99 -10.59 8.53 -0.79
N GLU A 100 -9.89 7.42 -0.58
CA GLU A 100 -10.11 6.19 -1.35
C GLU A 100 -11.22 5.36 -0.69
N ALA A 101 -12.21 4.94 -1.48
CA ALA A 101 -13.37 4.19 -1.02
C ALA A 101 -13.48 2.86 -1.80
N ASP A 102 -13.26 1.74 -1.12
CA ASP A 102 -13.27 0.41 -1.73
C ASP A 102 -14.32 -0.47 -1.06
N GLY A 103 -15.33 -0.87 -1.84
CA GLY A 103 -16.42 -1.72 -1.39
C GLY A 103 -16.06 -3.21 -1.38
N GLY A 104 -16.67 -3.94 -0.45
CA GLY A 104 -16.58 -5.39 -0.38
C GLY A 104 -15.38 -5.91 0.39
N THR A 105 -15.25 -7.24 0.37
CA THR A 105 -14.27 -7.98 1.18
C THR A 105 -12.95 -8.13 0.42
N VAL A 106 -12.07 -7.13 0.52
CA VAL A 106 -10.89 -7.01 -0.35
C VAL A 106 -9.72 -6.30 0.34
N TRP A 107 -8.50 -6.58 -0.12
CA TRP A 107 -7.33 -5.75 0.18
C TRP A 107 -7.40 -4.45 -0.61
N SER A 108 -7.24 -3.32 0.08
CA SER A 108 -7.24 -2.00 -0.55
C SER A 108 -6.20 -1.08 0.08
N TYR A 109 -5.94 0.05 -0.59
CA TYR A 109 -4.85 0.97 -0.29
C TYR A 109 -5.36 2.42 -0.31
N SER A 110 -4.73 3.32 0.42
CA SER A 110 -4.89 4.75 0.17
C SER A 110 -4.07 5.18 -1.06
N MET A 111 -4.25 6.44 -1.47
CA MET A 111 -3.21 7.15 -2.23
C MET A 111 -1.88 7.18 -1.47
N GLN A 112 -0.78 7.32 -2.18
CA GLN A 112 0.55 7.46 -1.58
C GLN A 112 0.93 8.92 -1.35
N VAL A 113 1.59 9.19 -0.23
CA VAL A 113 2.11 10.50 0.14
C VAL A 113 3.63 10.50 0.10
N TYR A 114 4.22 11.52 -0.53
CA TYR A 114 5.66 11.75 -0.45
C TYR A 114 6.03 12.26 0.94
N ALA A 115 6.75 11.44 1.71
CA ALA A 115 7.19 11.72 3.07
C ALA A 115 8.47 10.92 3.36
N PRO A 116 9.61 11.31 2.75
CA PRO A 116 10.87 10.59 2.91
C PRO A 116 11.51 10.87 4.28
N GLY A 117 12.43 9.99 4.67
CA GLY A 117 13.25 10.17 5.87
C GLY A 117 12.41 10.10 7.14
N SER A 118 12.55 11.11 8.01
CA SER A 118 11.82 11.23 9.29
C SER A 118 10.54 12.06 9.19
N THR A 119 10.00 12.22 7.98
CA THR A 119 8.76 12.98 7.79
C THR A 119 7.59 12.16 8.33
N CYS A 120 6.92 12.68 9.35
CA CYS A 120 5.74 12.01 9.88
C CYS A 120 4.58 12.05 8.89
N ILE A 121 3.74 11.02 8.93
CA ILE A 121 2.49 10.97 8.19
C ILE A 121 1.32 10.93 9.16
N GLU A 122 0.15 11.32 8.67
CA GLU A 122 -1.11 11.21 9.38
C GLU A 122 -2.13 10.51 8.47
N PHE A 123 -2.88 9.54 9.01
CA PHE A 123 -3.86 8.78 8.24
C PHE A 123 -5.15 8.54 9.00
N SER A 124 -6.21 8.19 8.28
CA SER A 124 -7.51 7.79 8.81
C SER A 124 -8.05 6.60 8.04
N VAL A 125 -8.70 5.67 8.75
CA VAL A 125 -9.38 4.50 8.18
C VAL A 125 -10.74 4.35 8.83
N MET A 126 -11.74 4.07 7.99
CA MET A 126 -13.07 3.68 8.43
C MET A 126 -13.61 2.57 7.55
N ILE A 127 -14.13 1.49 8.14
CA ILE A 127 -14.94 0.48 7.47
C ILE A 127 -16.39 0.74 7.85
N GLN A 128 -17.24 1.05 6.88
CA GLN A 128 -18.61 1.46 7.15
C GLN A 128 -19.61 0.72 6.24
N GLY A 129 -20.76 0.35 6.80
CA GLY A 129 -21.91 -0.19 6.08
C GLY A 129 -23.19 -0.01 6.87
N PRO A 130 -24.33 -0.56 6.40
CA PRO A 130 -25.61 -0.44 7.12
C PRO A 130 -25.52 -0.97 8.56
N GLY A 131 -25.61 -0.07 9.54
CA GLY A 131 -25.53 -0.41 10.96
C GLY A 131 -24.15 -0.87 11.46
N TYR A 132 -23.10 -0.73 10.65
CA TYR A 132 -21.75 -1.19 10.97
C TYR A 132 -20.73 -0.07 10.78
N GLN A 133 -19.84 0.10 11.77
CA GLN A 133 -18.68 0.96 11.68
C GLN A 133 -17.51 0.34 12.45
N ALA A 134 -16.32 0.42 11.87
CA ALA A 134 -15.06 0.16 12.53
C ALA A 134 -14.00 1.17 12.05
N ASP A 135 -13.12 1.61 12.93
CA ASP A 135 -12.08 2.60 12.63
C ASP A 135 -10.85 2.39 13.52
N THR A 136 -9.81 3.19 13.31
CA THR A 136 -8.56 3.07 14.07
C THR A 136 -8.57 3.79 15.42
N GLY A 137 -9.73 4.19 15.94
CA GLY A 137 -9.85 4.97 17.17
C GLY A 137 -9.89 6.49 16.90
N PRO A 138 -8.98 7.33 17.45
CA PRO A 138 -9.03 8.77 17.17
C PRO A 138 -9.07 9.00 15.65
N TYR A 139 -9.81 10.03 15.21
CA TYR A 139 -10.12 10.27 13.79
C TYR A 139 -8.91 10.30 12.86
N SER A 140 -7.70 10.48 13.39
CA SER A 140 -6.44 10.29 12.69
C SER A 140 -5.31 9.76 13.59
N ILE A 141 -4.36 9.04 12.98
CA ILE A 141 -3.15 8.51 13.62
C ILE A 141 -1.91 9.11 12.97
N VAL A 142 -0.97 9.58 13.79
CA VAL A 142 0.35 10.06 13.35
C VAL A 142 1.42 8.99 13.52
N ILE A 143 2.29 8.82 12.51
CA ILE A 143 3.43 7.89 12.52
C ILE A 143 4.69 8.62 12.07
N CYS A 144 5.76 8.42 12.84
CA CYS A 144 7.15 8.77 12.60
C CYS A 144 7.99 7.54 13.04
#